data_AF-A0A8S9SJM2-F1
#
_entry.id   AF-A0A8S9SJM2-F1
#
_cell.length_a   1.000
_cell.length_b   1.000
_cell.length_c   1.000
_cell.angle_alpha   90.00
_cell.angle_beta   90.00
_cell.angle_gamma   90.00
#
_symmetry.space_group_name_H-M   'P 1'
#
loop_
_entity.id
_entity.type
_entity.pdbx_description
1 polymer ?
#
loop_
_entity_poly.entity_id
_entity_poly.type
_entity_poly.pdbx_seq_one_letter_code
_entity_poly.pdbx_strand_id
1 'polypeptide(L)'
;MEELITRGLGKTKIGMVNMEESDLTQWKRYGEIIHIHFERVSKFFSWHDLFPEWIDEEEDTEVPACPEIPMPDFESLEKLDLVIVKLPCKYPEEGWRREVLRLQVNLVAANLVVKKVKTDWTWKSKVLFWSKCQPMIEIFRCDDMEKREGDWWLYRPEVVRLQQKLNLPIGSCNLALPLWAPQGETYKRKALSLA
;
A
#
# COMPACT_ATOMS: atom_id res chain seq x y z
N MET A 1 -7.89 -22.33 0.04
CA MET A 1 -7.33 -21.09 -0.53
C MET A 1 -6.54 -21.32 -1.82
N GLU A 2 -5.83 -22.44 -1.93
CA GLU A 2 -4.91 -22.76 -3.04
C GLU A 2 -5.53 -22.68 -4.43
N GLU A 3 -6.73 -23.25 -4.64
CA GLU A 3 -7.41 -23.18 -5.94
C GLU A 3 -7.65 -21.74 -6.41
N LEU A 4 -8.02 -20.82 -5.51
CA LEU A 4 -8.21 -19.42 -5.85
C LEU A 4 -6.90 -18.75 -6.20
N ILE A 5 -5.78 -19.18 -5.62
CA ILE A 5 -4.45 -18.64 -5.91
C ILE A 5 -3.94 -19.18 -7.25
N THR A 6 -4.21 -20.43 -7.62
CA THR A 6 -3.63 -21.07 -8.82
C THR A 6 -4.54 -21.01 -10.05
N ARG A 7 -5.83 -20.69 -9.91
CA ARG A 7 -6.77 -20.68 -11.04
C ARG A 7 -6.37 -19.66 -12.11
N GLY A 8 -5.98 -20.16 -13.27
CA GLY A 8 -5.66 -19.38 -14.47
C GLY A 8 -4.25 -18.81 -14.53
N LEU A 9 -3.37 -19.21 -13.61
CA LEU A 9 -2.00 -18.70 -13.52
C LEU A 9 -1.02 -19.77 -14.02
N GLY A 10 -0.15 -19.38 -14.96
CA GLY A 10 0.95 -20.19 -15.47
C GLY A 10 2.11 -20.26 -14.46
N LYS A 11 3.34 -20.00 -14.88
CA LYS A 11 4.45 -19.73 -13.94
C LYS A 11 4.15 -18.43 -13.17
N THR A 12 3.59 -18.56 -11.97
CA THR A 12 3.18 -17.41 -11.12
C THR A 12 4.41 -16.61 -10.67
N LYS A 13 4.39 -15.29 -10.83
CA LYS A 13 5.34 -14.38 -10.19
C LYS A 13 4.74 -13.86 -8.89
N ILE A 14 5.41 -14.16 -7.78
CA ILE A 14 4.92 -13.90 -6.42
C ILE A 14 5.81 -12.83 -5.79
N GLY A 15 5.24 -11.66 -5.52
CA GLY A 15 5.91 -10.62 -4.76
C GLY A 15 5.65 -10.80 -3.28
N MET A 16 6.67 -10.75 -2.43
CA MET A 16 6.51 -10.85 -0.99
C MET A 16 6.90 -9.56 -0.28
N VAL A 17 6.00 -9.07 0.58
CA VAL A 17 6.13 -7.79 1.27
C VAL A 17 6.15 -8.03 2.77
N ASN A 18 7.20 -7.52 3.42
CA ASN A 18 7.38 -7.57 4.88
C ASN A 18 7.43 -9.00 5.46
N MET A 19 8.01 -9.96 4.71
CA MET A 19 8.17 -11.36 5.13
C MET A 19 9.65 -11.68 5.40
N GLU A 20 9.90 -12.75 6.17
CA GLU A 20 11.26 -13.25 6.38
C GLU A 20 11.56 -14.42 5.42
N GLU A 21 12.84 -14.73 5.20
CA GLU A 21 13.24 -15.83 4.29
C GLU A 21 12.67 -17.20 4.67
N SER A 22 12.50 -17.43 5.97
CA SER A 22 11.88 -18.63 6.53
C SER A 22 10.43 -18.80 6.09
N ASP A 23 9.68 -17.70 5.96
CA ASP A 23 8.28 -17.68 5.53
C ASP A 23 8.13 -18.02 4.02
N LEU A 24 9.21 -17.93 3.23
CA LEU A 24 9.20 -18.07 1.76
C LEU A 24 9.11 -19.53 1.26
N THR A 25 9.57 -20.49 2.06
CA THR A 25 9.86 -21.87 1.61
C THR A 25 8.64 -22.58 1.02
N GLN A 26 7.47 -22.44 1.65
CA GLN A 26 6.23 -23.08 1.21
C GLN A 26 5.68 -22.54 -0.11
N TRP A 27 6.06 -21.31 -0.50
CA TRP A 27 5.49 -20.64 -1.66
C TRP A 27 6.27 -20.91 -2.95
N LYS A 28 7.51 -21.40 -2.85
CA LYS A 28 8.38 -21.72 -3.99
C LYS A 28 7.75 -22.73 -4.96
N ARG A 29 6.83 -23.57 -4.47
CA ARG A 29 6.12 -24.56 -5.28
C ARG A 29 5.07 -23.95 -6.22
N TYR A 30 4.60 -22.73 -5.95
CA TYR A 30 3.54 -22.09 -6.75
C TYR A 30 4.09 -21.13 -7.80
N GLY A 31 5.36 -20.74 -7.70
CA GLY A 31 5.90 -19.70 -8.56
C GLY A 31 7.30 -19.21 -8.22
N GLU A 32 7.78 -18.27 -9.03
CA GLU A 32 8.99 -17.51 -8.80
C GLU A 32 8.73 -16.44 -7.73
N ILE A 33 9.58 -16.41 -6.70
CA ILE A 33 9.45 -15.48 -5.58
C ILE A 33 10.36 -14.28 -5.78
N ILE A 34 9.78 -13.09 -5.68
CA ILE A 34 10.49 -11.81 -5.70
C ILE A 34 10.27 -11.16 -4.34
N HIS A 35 11.36 -10.98 -3.59
CA HIS A 35 11.29 -10.33 -2.29
C HIS A 35 11.29 -8.81 -2.45
N ILE A 36 10.27 -8.13 -1.95
CA ILE A 36 10.11 -6.68 -2.07
C ILE A 36 10.73 -6.02 -0.84
N HIS A 37 11.94 -5.51 -1.02
CA HIS A 37 12.65 -4.75 0.00
C HIS A 37 12.25 -3.28 -0.05
N PHE A 38 11.96 -2.71 1.12
CA PHE A 38 11.69 -1.30 1.29
C PHE A 38 12.20 -0.86 2.67
N GLU A 39 12.58 0.41 2.78
CA GLU A 39 12.95 0.99 4.07
C GLU A 39 11.70 1.14 4.95
N ARG A 40 11.78 0.70 6.20
CA ARG A 40 10.65 0.84 7.13
C ARG A 40 10.57 2.28 7.61
N VAL A 41 9.34 2.77 7.78
CA VAL A 41 9.08 4.07 8.38
C VAL A 41 9.77 4.17 9.76
N SER A 42 10.30 5.36 10.05
CA SER A 42 10.96 5.65 11.32
C SER A 42 10.05 5.34 12.50
N LYS A 43 10.62 4.79 13.58
CA LYS A 43 9.88 4.54 14.83
C LYS A 43 9.48 5.83 15.56
N PHE A 44 10.13 6.94 15.23
CA PHE A 44 9.81 8.27 15.80
C PHE A 44 8.62 8.93 15.12
N PHE A 45 8.18 8.38 13.98
CA PHE A 45 7.06 8.88 13.22
C PHE A 45 5.77 8.22 13.73
N SER A 46 4.86 9.05 14.23
CA SER A 46 3.55 8.69 14.74
C SER A 46 2.43 8.94 13.72
N TRP A 47 1.25 8.41 14.01
CA TRP A 47 0.06 8.66 13.19
C TRP A 47 -0.34 10.13 13.11
N HIS A 48 -0.10 10.89 14.19
CA HIS A 48 -0.48 12.30 14.28
C HIS A 48 0.37 13.19 13.35
N ASP A 49 1.56 12.74 12.95
CA ASP A 49 2.38 13.51 12.01
C ASP A 49 1.81 13.44 10.57
N LEU A 50 1.03 12.39 10.25
CA LEU A 50 0.26 12.32 8.99
C LEU A 50 -1.14 12.92 9.14
N PHE A 51 -1.79 12.61 10.25
CA PHE A 51 -3.18 12.95 10.51
C PHE A 51 -3.28 13.76 11.81
N PRO A 52 -2.78 15.01 11.82
CA PRO A 52 -2.91 15.90 12.97
C PRO A 52 -4.38 16.26 13.20
N GLU A 53 -4.70 16.66 14.42
CA GLU A 53 -6.05 17.07 14.81
C GLU A 53 -6.47 18.38 14.12
N TRP A 54 -5.52 19.26 13.86
CA TRP A 54 -5.71 20.52 13.17
C TRP A 54 -4.57 20.77 12.18
N ILE A 55 -4.89 21.45 11.09
CA ILE A 55 -3.93 21.92 10.09
C ILE A 55 -4.27 23.38 9.79
N ASP A 56 -3.24 24.18 9.54
CA ASP A 56 -3.40 25.49 8.94
C ASP A 56 -3.69 25.30 7.44
N GLU A 57 -4.96 25.17 7.09
CA GLU A 57 -5.40 24.89 5.71
C GLU A 57 -4.91 25.95 4.72
N GLU A 58 -4.69 27.18 5.16
CA GLU A 58 -4.32 28.34 4.34
C GLU A 58 -2.80 28.61 4.33
N GLU A 59 -2.03 27.87 5.13
CA GLU A 59 -0.60 28.06 5.39
C GLU A 59 -0.24 29.52 5.77
N ASP A 60 -1.16 30.23 6.41
CA ASP A 60 -1.02 31.64 6.77
C ASP A 60 0.01 31.86 7.88
N THR A 61 0.17 30.86 8.75
CA THR A 61 0.97 30.93 9.97
C THR A 61 2.00 29.81 10.09
N GLU A 62 1.65 28.59 9.67
CA GLU A 62 2.53 27.42 9.73
C GLU A 62 2.53 26.66 8.39
N VAL A 63 3.71 26.29 7.90
CA VAL A 63 3.83 25.37 6.76
C VAL A 63 3.94 23.95 7.33
N PRO A 64 2.92 23.08 7.19
CA PRO A 64 2.98 21.73 7.72
C PRO A 64 4.05 20.92 6.99
N ALA A 65 5.05 20.43 7.74
CA ALA A 65 6.03 19.50 7.20
C ALA A 65 5.46 18.08 7.23
N CYS A 66 4.85 17.64 6.12
CA CYS A 66 4.42 16.25 6.01
C CYS A 66 5.63 15.32 5.86
N PRO A 67 5.76 14.31 6.74
CA PRO A 67 6.78 13.30 6.58
C PRO A 67 6.48 12.43 5.35
N GLU A 68 7.53 12.12 4.58
CA GLU A 68 7.43 11.19 3.46
C GLU A 68 7.47 9.75 3.97
N ILE A 69 6.62 8.90 3.40
CA ILE A 69 6.62 7.46 3.69
C ILE A 69 7.57 6.79 2.70
N PRO A 70 8.64 6.12 3.18
CA PRO A 70 9.56 5.45 2.29
C PRO A 70 8.83 4.36 1.48
N MET A 71 9.10 4.30 0.18
CA MET A 71 8.52 3.31 -0.73
C MET A 71 9.66 2.57 -1.44
N PRO A 72 9.45 1.30 -1.84
CA PRO A 72 10.40 0.65 -2.72
C PRO A 72 10.44 1.37 -4.08
N ASP A 73 11.56 1.24 -4.79
CA ASP A 73 11.59 1.57 -6.21
C ASP A 73 10.64 0.60 -6.92
N PHE A 74 9.48 1.13 -7.29
CA PHE A 74 8.51 0.32 -8.00
C PHE A 74 9.00 0.06 -9.41
N GLU A 75 9.69 0.99 -10.09
CA GLU A 75 10.01 0.96 -11.53
C GLU A 75 10.92 -0.21 -11.95
N SER A 76 11.87 -0.61 -11.11
CA SER A 76 12.71 -1.80 -11.35
C SER A 76 11.97 -3.13 -11.24
N LEU A 77 10.79 -3.17 -10.61
CA LEU A 77 10.07 -4.42 -10.34
C LEU A 77 9.29 -4.98 -11.54
N GLU A 78 9.35 -6.30 -11.69
CA GLU A 78 8.59 -7.02 -12.69
C GLU A 78 7.09 -7.11 -12.37
N LYS A 79 6.31 -7.61 -13.33
CA LYS A 79 4.87 -7.82 -13.18
C LYS A 79 4.60 -8.99 -12.23
N LEU A 80 3.76 -8.77 -11.22
CA LEU A 80 3.42 -9.76 -10.20
C LEU A 80 1.99 -10.26 -10.38
N ASP A 81 1.81 -11.57 -10.32
CA ASP A 81 0.50 -12.23 -10.36
C ASP A 81 -0.16 -12.22 -8.97
N LEU A 82 0.67 -12.41 -7.93
CA LEU A 82 0.26 -12.52 -6.55
C LEU A 82 1.19 -11.69 -5.68
N VAL A 83 0.62 -10.87 -4.81
CA VAL A 83 1.37 -10.13 -3.78
C VAL A 83 1.01 -10.73 -2.43
N ILE A 84 1.98 -11.34 -1.75
CA ILE A 84 1.81 -11.89 -0.41
C ILE A 84 2.38 -10.90 0.60
N VAL A 85 1.60 -10.59 1.63
CA VAL A 85 1.91 -9.50 2.55
C VAL A 85 1.75 -9.98 3.98
N LYS A 86 2.81 -9.94 4.77
CA LYS A 86 2.71 -10.13 6.23
C LYS A 86 2.44 -8.78 6.86
N LEU A 87 1.20 -8.60 7.32
CA LEU A 87 0.73 -7.31 7.80
C LEU A 87 0.93 -7.19 9.32
N PRO A 88 1.69 -6.18 9.80
CA PRO A 88 1.87 -5.91 11.22
C PRO A 88 0.52 -5.72 11.92
N CYS A 89 0.37 -6.34 13.08
CA CYS A 89 -0.88 -6.34 13.83
C CYS A 89 -0.59 -6.35 15.32
N LYS A 90 -0.94 -5.25 15.99
CA LYS A 90 -0.84 -5.07 17.45
C LYS A 90 -2.18 -5.26 18.18
N TYR A 91 -3.20 -5.77 17.49
CA TYR A 91 -4.49 -6.01 18.14
C TYR A 91 -4.33 -6.94 19.37
N PRO A 92 -4.95 -6.63 20.52
CA PRO A 92 -5.96 -5.59 20.77
C PRO A 92 -5.43 -4.29 21.41
N GLU A 93 -4.14 -3.98 21.31
CA GLU A 93 -3.55 -2.76 21.89
C GLU A 93 -4.27 -1.48 21.42
N GLU A 94 -4.39 -0.48 22.30
CA GLU A 94 -5.00 0.80 21.94
C GLU A 94 -4.25 1.45 20.76
N GLY A 95 -4.99 2.02 19.81
CA GLY A 95 -4.38 2.66 18.64
C GLY A 95 -3.80 1.71 17.59
N TRP A 96 -3.98 0.38 17.68
CA TRP A 96 -3.46 -0.59 16.69
C TRP A 96 -3.87 -0.30 15.24
N ARG A 97 -5.01 0.37 15.03
CA ARG A 97 -5.49 0.80 13.70
C ARG A 97 -4.68 1.97 13.12
N ARG A 98 -4.09 2.79 13.99
CA ARG A 98 -3.35 4.01 13.71
C ARG A 98 -1.83 3.76 13.76
N GLU A 99 -1.39 2.66 13.16
CA GLU A 99 0.04 2.33 13.08
C GLU A 99 0.61 2.70 11.70
N VAL A 100 1.66 3.52 11.66
CA VAL A 100 2.23 4.03 10.40
C VAL A 100 2.89 2.92 9.57
N LEU A 101 3.57 1.96 10.19
CA LEU A 101 4.14 0.81 9.48
C LEU A 101 3.05 -0.05 8.84
N ARG A 102 1.91 -0.21 9.52
CA ARG A 102 0.74 -0.91 8.98
C ARG A 102 0.22 -0.20 7.73
N LEU A 103 0.11 1.14 7.78
CA LEU A 103 -0.26 1.96 6.62
C LEU A 103 0.75 1.80 5.47
N GLN A 104 2.05 1.94 5.75
CA GLN A 104 3.12 1.76 4.77
C GLN A 104 3.01 0.41 4.06
N VAL A 105 2.86 -0.70 4.81
CA VAL A 105 2.75 -2.04 4.23
C VAL A 105 1.53 -2.19 3.32
N ASN A 106 0.39 -1.60 3.67
CA ASN A 106 -0.80 -1.59 2.79
C ASN A 106 -0.54 -0.77 1.52
N LEU A 107 0.11 0.39 1.64
CA LEU A 107 0.43 1.25 0.50
C LEU A 107 1.44 0.60 -0.45
N VAL A 108 2.46 -0.08 0.07
CA VAL A 108 3.42 -0.85 -0.74
C VAL A 108 2.68 -1.93 -1.53
N ALA A 109 1.84 -2.71 -0.86
CA ALA A 109 1.05 -3.76 -1.51
C ALA A 109 0.13 -3.20 -2.61
N ALA A 110 -0.53 -2.07 -2.36
CA ALA A 110 -1.42 -1.42 -3.31
C ALA A 110 -0.67 -0.88 -4.54
N ASN A 111 0.47 -0.22 -4.34
CA ASN A 111 1.28 0.29 -5.44
C ASN A 111 1.84 -0.83 -6.33
N LEU A 112 2.26 -1.96 -5.75
CA LEU A 112 2.71 -3.13 -6.52
C LEU A 112 1.62 -3.65 -7.48
N VAL A 113 0.36 -3.65 -7.02
CA VAL A 113 -0.79 -4.06 -7.83
C VAL A 113 -1.08 -3.04 -8.94
N VAL A 114 -1.02 -1.74 -8.62
CA VAL A 114 -1.40 -0.66 -9.54
C VAL A 114 -0.36 -0.42 -10.64
N LYS A 115 0.93 -0.67 -10.38
CA LYS A 115 2.06 -0.32 -11.27
C LYS A 115 1.82 -0.67 -12.76
N LYS A 116 1.15 -1.78 -13.07
CA LYS A 116 1.06 -2.31 -14.44
C LYS A 116 -0.26 -2.07 -15.18
N VAL A 117 -1.23 -1.31 -14.63
CA VAL A 117 -2.42 -0.86 -15.41
C VAL A 117 -2.00 -0.08 -16.65
N LYS A 118 -0.90 0.69 -16.56
CA LYS A 118 -0.38 1.48 -17.68
C LYS A 118 -0.03 0.64 -18.93
N THR A 119 0.18 -0.67 -18.78
CA THR A 119 0.63 -1.56 -19.88
C THR A 119 -0.40 -2.62 -20.25
N ASP A 120 -1.21 -3.10 -19.30
CA ASP A 120 -2.16 -4.19 -19.55
C ASP A 120 -3.39 -4.09 -18.62
N TRP A 121 -4.50 -3.61 -19.18
CA TRP A 121 -5.75 -3.35 -18.46
C TRP A 121 -6.51 -4.64 -18.11
N THR A 122 -6.09 -5.79 -18.67
CA THR A 122 -6.73 -7.09 -18.42
C THR A 122 -6.11 -7.84 -17.24
N TRP A 123 -4.99 -7.35 -16.71
CA TRP A 123 -4.26 -8.02 -15.64
C TRP A 123 -4.99 -7.93 -14.31
N LYS A 124 -5.11 -9.08 -13.63
CA LYS A 124 -5.83 -9.21 -12.35
C LYS A 124 -4.91 -9.76 -11.28
N SER A 125 -3.99 -8.92 -10.79
CA SER A 125 -3.17 -9.27 -9.63
C SER A 125 -4.05 -9.53 -8.40
N LYS A 126 -3.69 -10.55 -7.62
CA LYS A 126 -4.31 -10.84 -6.33
C LYS A 126 -3.40 -10.39 -5.21
N VAL A 127 -3.99 -10.04 -4.07
CA VAL A 127 -3.24 -9.73 -2.84
C VAL A 127 -3.66 -10.69 -1.75
N LEU A 128 -2.69 -11.33 -1.13
CA LEU A 128 -2.89 -12.26 -0.03
C LEU A 128 -2.22 -11.71 1.23
N PHE A 129 -3.02 -11.30 2.19
CA PHE A 129 -2.53 -10.84 3.48
C PHE A 129 -2.48 -11.99 4.48
N TRP A 130 -1.41 -12.03 5.27
CA TRP A 130 -1.27 -12.86 6.46
C TRP A 130 -1.23 -11.98 7.70
N SER A 131 -2.32 -11.99 8.47
CA SER A 131 -2.46 -11.23 9.71
C SER A 131 -3.75 -11.58 10.45
N LYS A 132 -3.73 -11.45 11.78
CA LYS A 132 -4.95 -11.46 12.60
C LYS A 132 -5.83 -10.23 12.33
N CYS A 133 -5.21 -9.12 11.97
CA CYS A 133 -5.89 -7.85 11.72
C CYS A 133 -6.31 -7.73 10.25
N GLN A 134 -7.55 -7.32 9.99
CA GLN A 134 -8.05 -7.03 8.64
C GLN A 134 -7.26 -5.90 7.96
N PRO A 135 -6.79 -6.04 6.70
CA PRO A 135 -6.16 -4.96 5.93
C PRO A 135 -6.95 -3.64 5.95
N MET A 136 -6.27 -2.51 5.71
CA MET A 136 -6.92 -1.20 5.83
C MET A 136 -8.01 -1.06 4.77
N ILE A 137 -9.27 -0.94 5.23
CA ILE A 137 -10.46 -0.99 4.38
C ILE A 137 -10.56 0.21 3.44
N GLU A 138 -9.88 1.31 3.79
CA GLU A 138 -9.76 2.52 3.00
C GLU A 138 -8.95 2.28 1.71
N ILE A 139 -8.06 1.29 1.72
CA ILE A 139 -7.21 0.88 0.60
C ILE A 139 -7.75 -0.41 -0.02
N PHE A 140 -7.99 -1.45 0.79
CA PHE A 140 -8.47 -2.77 0.38
C PHE A 140 -9.91 -2.98 0.85
N ARG A 141 -10.86 -2.67 -0.04
CA ARG A 141 -12.28 -2.64 0.29
C ARG A 141 -12.83 -4.05 0.52
N CYS A 142 -13.87 -4.15 1.35
CA CYS A 142 -14.53 -5.43 1.63
C CYS A 142 -15.08 -6.10 0.37
N ASP A 143 -15.57 -5.33 -0.60
CA ASP A 143 -16.10 -5.83 -1.88
C ASP A 143 -15.03 -6.53 -2.73
N ASP A 144 -13.75 -6.17 -2.54
CA ASP A 144 -12.62 -6.75 -3.25
C ASP A 144 -12.11 -8.04 -2.57
N MET A 145 -12.62 -8.37 -1.37
CA MET A 145 -12.23 -9.58 -0.64
C MET A 145 -12.93 -10.81 -1.24
N GLU A 146 -12.15 -11.78 -1.71
CA GLU A 146 -12.70 -13.00 -2.28
C GLU A 146 -12.87 -14.11 -1.23
N LYS A 147 -11.93 -14.22 -0.29
CA LYS A 147 -11.94 -15.28 0.72
C LYS A 147 -11.11 -14.90 1.94
N ARG A 148 -11.58 -15.30 3.13
CA ARG A 148 -10.78 -15.34 4.36
C ARG A 148 -10.67 -16.79 4.86
N GLU A 149 -9.49 -17.19 5.29
CA GLU A 149 -9.22 -18.52 5.86
C GLU A 149 -8.28 -18.36 7.06
N GLY A 150 -8.83 -18.34 8.28
CA GLY A 150 -8.07 -17.99 9.48
C GLY A 150 -7.50 -16.56 9.43
N ASP A 151 -6.17 -16.47 9.52
CA ASP A 151 -5.41 -15.21 9.42
C ASP A 151 -5.02 -14.84 7.97
N TRP A 152 -5.53 -15.58 6.98
CA TRP A 152 -5.29 -15.31 5.58
C TRP A 152 -6.46 -14.57 4.94
N TRP A 153 -6.16 -13.50 4.22
CA TRP A 153 -7.15 -12.65 3.53
C TRP A 153 -6.77 -12.50 2.07
N LEU A 154 -7.60 -13.04 1.18
CA LEU A 154 -7.41 -12.97 -0.26
C LEU A 154 -8.29 -11.87 -0.85
N TYR A 155 -7.64 -10.94 -1.55
CA TYR A 155 -8.26 -9.84 -2.26
C TYR A 155 -7.98 -9.91 -3.76
N ARG A 156 -8.97 -9.51 -4.54
CA ARG A 156 -8.84 -9.20 -5.97
C ARG A 156 -9.28 -7.75 -6.18
N PRO A 157 -8.38 -6.78 -5.93
CA PRO A 157 -8.71 -5.37 -6.04
C PRO A 157 -9.02 -4.96 -7.48
N GLU A 158 -9.98 -4.04 -7.64
CA GLU A 158 -10.23 -3.37 -8.91
C GLU A 158 -9.20 -2.26 -9.12
N VAL A 159 -8.31 -2.46 -10.09
CA VAL A 159 -7.05 -1.72 -10.14
C VAL A 159 -7.23 -0.24 -10.50
N VAL A 160 -8.25 0.11 -11.30
CA VAL A 160 -8.48 1.51 -11.68
C VAL A 160 -8.94 2.32 -10.47
N ARG A 161 -9.87 1.80 -9.67
CA ARG A 161 -10.28 2.47 -8.42
C ARG A 161 -9.19 2.47 -7.38
N LEU A 162 -8.41 1.40 -7.26
CA LEU A 162 -7.26 1.38 -6.36
C LEU A 162 -6.24 2.46 -6.76
N GLN A 163 -5.98 2.63 -8.05
CA GLN A 163 -5.11 3.69 -8.57
C GLN A 163 -5.64 5.09 -8.25
N GLN A 164 -6.94 5.32 -8.42
CA GLN A 164 -7.57 6.60 -8.03
C GLN A 164 -7.36 6.90 -6.54
N LYS A 165 -7.45 5.87 -5.67
CA LYS A 165 -7.19 6.01 -4.24
C LYS A 165 -5.73 6.35 -3.93
N LEU A 166 -4.77 5.71 -4.62
CA LEU A 166 -3.34 5.99 -4.43
C LEU A 166 -2.90 7.37 -4.94
N ASN A 167 -3.69 7.99 -5.83
CA ASN A 167 -3.44 9.36 -6.30
C ASN A 167 -3.90 10.44 -5.31
N LEU A 168 -4.58 10.06 -4.21
CA LEU A 168 -4.96 10.98 -3.15
C LEU A 168 -3.79 11.17 -2.16
N PRO A 169 -3.66 12.37 -1.56
CA PRO A 169 -2.64 12.62 -0.55
C PRO A 169 -2.82 11.67 0.65
N ILE A 170 -1.69 11.22 1.18
CA ILE A 170 -1.65 10.42 2.40
C ILE A 170 -1.46 11.39 3.56
N GLY A 171 -2.37 11.35 4.53
CA GLY A 171 -2.34 12.27 5.67
C GLY A 171 -3.13 13.56 5.41
N SER A 172 -3.79 14.08 6.45
CA SER A 172 -4.41 15.41 6.39
C SER A 172 -3.39 16.53 6.36
N CYS A 173 -2.16 16.30 6.83
CA CYS A 173 -1.08 17.30 6.76
C CYS A 173 -0.83 17.79 5.31
N ASN A 174 -1.14 16.97 4.29
CA ASN A 174 -0.91 17.26 2.86
C ASN A 174 -2.09 18.00 2.20
N LEU A 175 -3.07 18.45 2.98
CA LEU A 175 -4.28 19.13 2.48
C LEU A 175 -4.18 20.65 2.52
N ALA A 176 -3.14 21.21 3.15
CA ALA A 176 -2.93 22.65 3.21
C ALA A 176 -2.66 23.24 1.81
N LEU A 177 -3.20 24.44 1.58
CA LEU A 177 -3.18 25.18 0.32
C LEU A 177 -2.76 26.63 0.59
N PRO A 178 -1.60 27.11 0.12
CA PRO A 178 -1.15 28.46 0.38
C PRO A 178 -2.04 29.50 -0.32
N LEU A 179 -2.57 30.48 0.43
CA LEU A 179 -3.43 31.55 -0.10
C LEU A 179 -2.74 32.45 -1.14
N TRP A 180 -1.41 32.55 -1.10
CA TRP A 180 -0.63 33.46 -1.96
C TRP A 180 0.02 32.77 -3.16
N ALA A 181 -0.33 31.52 -3.46
CA ALA A 181 0.13 30.87 -4.68
C ALA A 181 -0.40 31.64 -5.92
N PRO A 182 0.47 31.99 -6.89
CA PRO A 182 0.03 32.69 -8.11
C PRO A 182 -1.09 31.93 -8.82
N GLN A 183 -2.23 32.59 -9.04
CA GLN A 183 -3.33 32.05 -9.84
C GLN A 183 -2.81 31.73 -11.25
N GLY A 184 -2.59 30.45 -11.55
CA GLY A 184 -2.16 30.00 -12.88
C GLY A 184 -0.98 29.04 -12.90
N GLU A 185 -0.30 28.79 -11.77
CA GLU A 185 0.50 27.58 -11.68
C GLU A 185 -0.44 26.40 -11.49
N THR A 186 -0.52 25.53 -12.50
CA THR A 186 -1.01 24.17 -12.28
C THR A 186 -0.22 23.64 -11.10
N TYR A 187 -0.84 23.52 -9.93
CA TYR A 187 -0.26 22.86 -8.77
C TYR A 187 0.33 21.57 -9.30
N LYS A 188 1.67 21.53 -9.41
CA LYS A 188 2.37 20.28 -9.53
C LYS A 188 1.98 19.61 -8.23
N ARG A 189 0.95 18.75 -8.29
CA ARG A 189 0.78 17.69 -7.32
C ARG A 189 2.21 17.22 -7.09
N LYS A 190 2.68 17.16 -5.85
CA LYS A 190 3.76 16.24 -5.50
C LYS A 190 3.22 14.86 -5.87
N ALA A 191 3.20 14.57 -7.17
CA ALA A 191 3.22 13.24 -7.70
C ALA A 191 4.39 12.62 -6.97
N LEU A 192 4.16 11.45 -6.37
CA LEU A 192 5.27 10.58 -6.05
C LEU A 192 6.21 10.62 -7.25
N SER A 193 7.36 11.30 -7.11
CA SER A 193 8.43 11.10 -8.05
C SER A 193 8.90 9.69 -7.75
N LEU A 194 8.33 8.75 -8.52
CA LEU A 194 9.01 7.53 -8.84
C LEU A 194 10.31 7.96 -9.54
N ALA A 195 11.35 8.07 -8.73
CA ALA A 195 12.73 8.03 -9.18
C ALA A 195 13.21 6.59 -9.01
#